data_AF-A0A2V9SKA6-F1
#
_entry.id   AF-A0A2V9SKA6-F1
#
_cell.length_a   1.000
_cell.length_b   1.000
_cell.length_c   1.000
_cell.angle_alpha   90.00
_cell.angle_beta   90.00
_cell.angle_gamma   90.00
#
_symmetry.space_group_name_H-M   'P 1'
#
loop_
_entity.id
_entity.type
_entity.pdbx_description
1 polymer ?
#
loop_
_entity_poly.entity_id
_entity_poly.type
_entity_poly.pdbx_seq_one_letter_code
_entity_poly.pdbx_strand_id
1 'polypeptide(L)'
;MLACEKTGRDSPSLRGWTVDVLNAVRRLGKSRFSLQELYESEEDLKALHPQNQNVRAKIRQQLQILRDLGLLDFISPGEYSVRN
;
A
#
# COMPACT_ATOMS: atom_id res chain seq x y z
N MET A 1 -20.08 16.42 -23.99
CA MET A 1 -19.79 16.45 -22.54
C MET A 1 -20.80 15.54 -21.85
N LEU A 2 -20.40 14.31 -21.49
CA LEU A 2 -20.74 13.67 -20.21
C LEU A 2 -19.89 12.40 -20.09
N ALA A 3 -19.32 12.22 -18.90
CA ALA A 3 -18.21 11.34 -18.60
C ALA A 3 -18.50 9.86 -18.89
N CYS A 4 -17.59 9.22 -19.62
CA CYS A 4 -17.48 7.78 -19.68
C CYS A 4 -16.68 7.30 -18.45
N GLU A 5 -17.29 7.34 -17.27
CA GLU A 5 -16.65 6.86 -16.03
C GLU A 5 -17.06 5.40 -15.80
N LYS A 6 -16.30 4.51 -16.44
CA LYS A 6 -16.49 3.05 -16.35
C LYS A 6 -15.13 2.40 -16.14
N THR A 7 -14.62 2.39 -14.91
CA THR A 7 -13.54 1.46 -14.52
C THR A 7 -14.13 0.37 -13.63
N GLY A 8 -14.58 -0.68 -14.31
CA GLY A 8 -15.06 -1.89 -13.68
C GLY A 8 -13.94 -2.71 -13.02
N ARG A 9 -14.32 -3.41 -11.95
CA ARG A 9 -14.13 -4.85 -11.75
C ARG A 9 -12.71 -5.41 -11.82
N ASP A 10 -12.11 -5.60 -10.64
CA ASP A 10 -11.08 -6.59 -10.31
C ASP A 10 -11.14 -6.73 -8.79
N SER A 11 -11.20 -7.98 -8.32
CA SER A 11 -11.24 -8.50 -6.94
C SER A 11 -11.20 -7.45 -5.81
N PRO A 12 -12.22 -7.35 -4.93
CA PRO A 12 -12.31 -6.31 -3.88
C PRO A 12 -11.07 -6.19 -2.99
N SER A 13 -10.32 -7.29 -2.85
CA SER A 13 -9.20 -7.46 -1.93
C SER A 13 -7.81 -7.17 -2.52
N LEU A 14 -7.64 -7.21 -3.85
CA LEU A 14 -6.36 -6.93 -4.51
C LEU A 14 -6.20 -5.44 -4.86
N ARG A 15 -7.27 -4.76 -5.27
CA ARG A 15 -7.17 -3.34 -5.63
C ARG A 15 -7.24 -2.38 -4.44
N GLY A 16 -8.08 -2.65 -3.44
CA GLY A 16 -8.21 -1.76 -2.28
C GLY A 16 -6.89 -1.65 -1.51
N TRP A 17 -6.46 -2.76 -0.91
CA TRP A 17 -5.26 -2.79 -0.07
C TRP A 17 -3.98 -2.37 -0.79
N THR A 18 -3.73 -2.83 -2.02
CA THR A 18 -2.49 -2.47 -2.73
C THR A 18 -2.45 -0.97 -3.01
N VAL A 19 -3.56 -0.38 -3.47
CA VAL A 19 -3.65 1.06 -3.74
C VAL A 19 -3.58 1.87 -2.45
N ASP A 20 -4.27 1.45 -1.40
CA ASP A 20 -4.26 2.15 -0.11
C ASP A 20 -2.87 2.13 0.54
N VAL A 21 -2.15 1.01 0.48
CA VAL A 21 -0.77 0.90 0.95
C VAL A 21 0.18 1.70 0.09
N LEU A 22 0.03 1.70 -1.24
CA LEU A 22 0.82 2.55 -2.12
C LEU A 22 0.60 4.04 -1.81
N ASN A 23 -0.63 4.44 -1.55
CA ASN A 23 -0.97 5.80 -1.15
C ASN A 23 -0.38 6.14 0.21
N ALA A 24 -0.41 5.21 1.19
CA ALA A 24 0.24 5.40 2.49
C ALA A 24 1.75 5.62 2.33
N VAL A 25 2.42 4.79 1.52
CA VAL A 25 3.85 4.96 1.20
C VAL A 25 4.12 6.31 0.52
N ARG A 26 3.29 6.73 -0.44
CA ARG A 26 3.42 8.04 -1.10
C ARG A 26 3.19 9.22 -0.15
N ARG A 27 2.28 9.09 0.82
CA ARG A 27 2.02 10.11 1.85
C ARG A 27 3.22 10.34 2.76
N LEU A 28 4.10 9.35 2.94
CA LEU A 28 5.36 9.54 3.66
C LEU A 28 6.26 10.58 2.97
N GLY A 29 6.08 10.81 1.66
CA GLY A 29 6.81 11.84 0.90
C GLY A 29 8.31 11.57 0.79
N LYS A 30 8.74 10.33 1.03
CA LYS A 30 10.15 9.93 1.07
C LYS A 30 10.44 8.89 0.00
N SER A 31 11.60 9.01 -0.64
CA SER A 31 12.10 7.99 -1.58
C SER A 31 12.58 6.72 -0.87
N ARG A 32 12.89 6.80 0.42
CA ARG A 32 13.25 5.68 1.31
C ARG A 32 12.46 5.77 2.60
N PHE A 33 11.93 4.65 3.05
CA PHE A 33 11.13 4.60 4.27
C PHE A 33 11.30 3.26 4.96
N SER A 34 11.14 3.30 6.28
CA SER A 34 11.10 2.12 7.12
C SER A 34 9.69 1.56 7.21
N LEU A 35 9.60 0.26 7.48
CA LEU A 35 8.36 -0.45 7.75
C LEU A 35 7.68 0.10 9.01
N GLN A 36 8.47 0.62 9.96
CA GLN A 36 7.96 1.24 11.17
C GLN A 36 7.25 2.56 10.87
N GLU A 37 7.80 3.41 10.01
CA GLU A 37 7.14 4.63 9.54
C GLU A 37 5.83 4.31 8.80
N LEU A 38 5.81 3.25 8.00
CA LEU A 38 4.57 2.83 7.34
C LEU A 38 3.51 2.34 8.33
N TYR A 39 3.92 1.74 9.45
CA TYR A 39 2.98 1.35 10.51
C TYR A 39 2.35 2.55 11.23
N GLU A 40 2.90 3.76 11.10
CA GLU A 40 2.20 4.96 11.61
C GLU A 40 0.88 5.20 10.86
N SER A 41 0.75 4.71 9.61
CA SER A 41 -0.49 4.71 8.84
C SER A 41 -1.40 3.51 9.12
N GLU A 42 -1.10 2.68 10.13
CA GLU A 42 -1.90 1.49 10.47
C GLU A 42 -3.34 1.85 10.84
N GLU A 43 -3.54 2.87 11.66
CA GLU A 43 -4.88 3.29 12.12
C GLU A 43 -5.74 3.77 10.94
N ASP A 44 -5.14 4.52 10.00
CA ASP A 44 -5.81 4.95 8.76
C ASP A 44 -6.23 3.75 7.90
N LEU A 45 -5.31 2.79 7.70
CA LEU A 45 -5.58 1.58 6.92
C LEU A 45 -6.62 0.68 7.60
N LYS A 46 -6.64 0.66 8.93
CA LYS A 46 -7.63 -0.06 9.73
C LYS A 46 -9.01 0.58 9.62
N ALA A 47 -9.08 1.91 9.62
CA ALA A 47 -10.34 2.65 9.42
C ALA A 47 -10.93 2.40 8.03
N LEU A 48 -10.09 2.28 6.99
CA LEU A 48 -10.51 1.93 5.63
C LEU A 48 -10.94 0.45 5.51
N HIS A 49 -10.33 -0.44 6.29
CA HIS A 49 -10.56 -1.90 6.25
C HIS A 49 -10.87 -2.50 7.63
N PRO A 50 -11.98 -2.11 8.28
CA PRO A 50 -12.26 -2.44 9.68
C PRO A 50 -12.48 -3.95 9.94
N GLN A 51 -12.79 -4.72 8.90
CA GLN A 51 -12.98 -6.17 9.01
C GLN A 51 -11.67 -6.95 9.14
N ASN A 52 -10.51 -6.32 8.87
CA ASN A 52 -9.22 -6.99 8.92
C ASN A 52 -8.51 -6.78 10.27
N GLN A 53 -8.46 -7.83 11.07
CA GLN A 53 -7.82 -7.79 12.40
C GLN A 53 -6.29 -7.83 12.34
N ASN A 54 -5.69 -8.08 11.17
CA ASN A 54 -4.25 -8.27 11.00
C ASN A 54 -3.66 -7.25 9.99
N VAL A 55 -3.87 -5.95 10.24
CA VAL A 55 -3.46 -4.87 9.34
C VAL A 55 -1.96 -4.90 9.03
N ARG A 56 -1.08 -5.00 10.03
CA ARG A 56 0.38 -5.10 9.80
C ARG A 56 0.78 -6.27 8.91
N ALA A 57 0.15 -7.43 9.09
CA ALA A 57 0.42 -8.59 8.25
C ALA A 57 -0.03 -8.32 6.80
N LYS A 58 -1.18 -7.66 6.62
CA LYS A 58 -1.68 -7.29 5.30
C LYS A 58 -0.79 -6.25 4.63
N ILE A 59 -0.30 -5.24 5.36
CA ILE A 59 0.68 -4.26 4.88
C ILE A 59 1.93 -4.97 4.35
N ARG A 60 2.51 -5.89 5.14
CA ARG A 60 3.69 -6.67 4.69
C ARG A 60 3.41 -7.48 3.42
N GLN A 61 2.24 -8.11 3.32
CA GLN A 61 1.83 -8.80 2.09
C GLN A 61 1.73 -7.84 0.89
N GLN A 62 1.17 -6.64 1.09
CA GLN A 62 1.06 -5.66 0.00
C GLN A 62 2.41 -5.09 -0.41
N LEU A 63 3.32 -4.85 0.53
CA LEU A 63 4.68 -4.41 0.21
C LEU A 63 5.43 -5.44 -0.65
N GLN A 64 5.24 -6.74 -0.38
CA GLN A 64 5.80 -7.80 -1.22
C GLN A 64 5.23 -7.73 -2.64
N ILE A 65 3.91 -7.58 -2.79
CA ILE A 65 3.27 -7.41 -4.10
C ILE A 65 3.82 -6.17 -4.82
N LEU A 66 3.90 -5.02 -4.14
CA LEU A 66 4.41 -3.77 -4.73
C LEU A 66 5.88 -3.87 -5.15
N ARG A 67 6.70 -4.61 -4.39
CA ARG A 67 8.07 -4.93 -4.76
C ARG A 67 8.13 -5.82 -5.99
N ASP A 68 7.32 -6.87 -6.02
CA ASP A 68 7.27 -7.82 -7.13
C ASP A 68 6.74 -7.15 -8.43
N LEU A 69 5.91 -6.11 -8.29
CA LEU A 69 5.47 -5.23 -9.38
C LEU A 69 6.54 -4.21 -9.82
N GLY A 70 7.67 -4.11 -9.12
CA GLY A 70 8.75 -3.18 -9.44
C GLY A 70 8.48 -1.72 -9.06
N LEU A 71 7.49 -1.46 -8.19
CA LEU A 71 7.19 -0.12 -7.68
C LEU A 71 8.01 0.23 -6.44
N LEU A 72 8.46 -0.79 -5.71
CA LEU A 72 9.30 -0.66 -4.53
C LEU A 72 10.56 -1.52 -4.68
N ASP A 73 11.66 -1.04 -4.13
CA ASP A 73 12.90 -1.78 -3.98
C ASP A 73 13.11 -2.16 -2.51
N PHE A 74 13.47 -3.42 -2.25
CA PHE A 74 13.87 -3.87 -0.92
C PHE A 74 15.34 -3.54 -0.69
N ILE A 75 15.64 -2.70 0.32
CA ILE A 75 17.03 -2.31 0.63
C ILE A 75 17.61 -3.24 1.70
N SER A 76 16.91 -3.36 2.83
CA SER A 76 17.34 -4.17 3.97
C SER A 76 16.11 -4.57 4.82
N PRO A 77 16.25 -5.44 5.84
CA PRO A 77 15.13 -5.86 6.66
C PRO A 77 14.39 -4.68 7.27
N GLY A 78 13.16 -4.45 6.81
CA GLY A 78 12.33 -3.34 7.25
C GLY A 78 12.56 -2.02 6.52
N GLU A 79 13.48 -1.94 5.55
CA GLU A 79 13.75 -0.72 4.77
C GLU A 79 13.40 -0.91 3.30
N TYR A 80 12.67 0.05 2.76
CA TYR A 80 12.18 0.04 1.38
C TYR A 80 12.48 1.36 0.68
N SER A 81 12.65 1.31 -0.63
CA SER A 81 12.73 2.49 -1.50
C SER A 81 11.53 2.54 -2.43
N VAL A 82 10.97 3.72 -2.64
CA VAL A 82 10.04 3.95 -3.75
C VAL A 82 10.85 4.10 -5.02
N ARG A 83 10.53 3.29 -6.03
CA ARG A 83 11.08 3.46 -7.37
C ARG A 83 10.26 4.53 -8.09
N ASN A 84 10.91 5.64 -8.42
CA ASN A 84 10.32 6.75 -9.18
C ASN A 84 10.73 6.70 -10.64
#